data_AF-A0A972LX54-F1
#
_entry.id   AF-A0A972LX54-F1
#
_cell.length_a   1.000
_cell.length_b   1.000
_cell.length_c   1.000
_cell.angle_alpha   90.00
_cell.angle_beta   90.00
_cell.angle_gamma   90.00
#
_symmetry.space_group_name_H-M   'P 1'
#
loop_
_entity.id
_entity.type
_entity.pdbx_description
1 polymer ?
#
loop_
_entity_poly.entity_id
_entity_poly.type
_entity_poly.pdbx_seq_one_letter_code
_entity_poly.pdbx_strand_id
1 'polypeptide(L)'
;MQLLDPNRTSWHITFGTYGTRLHGSRRPTVDKQHNELGTPFLPTNAKQESLVRQSMVFPPHFLGQQERLFIEQHLPTTCERGGWSFRIAADSSDHVHLLCDIVPAVHGEKVRRLVKRWLGQALSEK
;
A
#
# COMPACT_ATOMS: atom_id res chain seq x y z
N MET A 1 -14.23 3.23 22.51
CA MET A 1 -12.91 2.75 22.98
C MET A 1 -12.52 1.58 22.10
N GLN A 2 -11.40 1.66 21.35
CA GLN A 2 -10.94 0.55 20.52
C GLN A 2 -10.31 -0.51 21.45
N LEU A 3 -10.96 -1.65 21.59
CA LEU A 3 -10.42 -2.77 22.36
C LEU A 3 -9.35 -3.47 21.52
N LEU A 4 -8.10 -3.44 22.00
CA LEU A 4 -7.00 -4.20 21.41
C LEU A 4 -7.08 -5.63 21.92
N ASP A 5 -7.03 -6.60 21.00
CA ASP A 5 -6.94 -8.02 21.33
C ASP A 5 -5.47 -8.34 21.67
N PRO A 6 -5.15 -8.75 22.91
CA PRO A 6 -3.76 -9.05 23.30
C PRO A 6 -3.17 -10.23 22.53
N ASN A 7 -3.99 -11.06 21.88
CA ASN A 7 -3.54 -12.17 21.04
C ASN A 7 -3.33 -11.77 19.58
N ARG A 8 -3.39 -10.47 19.25
CA ARG A 8 -3.15 -9.95 17.91
C ARG A 8 -2.19 -8.77 17.93
N THR A 9 -1.59 -8.52 16.77
CA THR A 9 -0.74 -7.36 16.52
C THR A 9 -1.44 -6.44 15.54
N SER A 10 -1.52 -5.16 15.85
CA SER A 10 -2.05 -4.15 14.94
C SER A 10 -0.97 -3.69 13.97
N TRP A 11 -1.29 -3.67 12.68
CA TRP A 11 -0.37 -3.24 11.64
C TRP A 11 -0.96 -2.10 10.84
N HIS A 12 -0.14 -1.06 10.65
CA HIS A 12 -0.37 -0.06 9.61
C HIS A 12 0.26 -0.52 8.32
N ILE A 13 -0.58 -0.87 7.34
CA ILE A 13 -0.18 -1.40 6.05
C ILE A 13 -0.38 -0.31 5.01
N THR A 14 0.66 -0.08 4.23
CA THR A 14 0.63 0.82 3.07
C THR A 14 1.14 0.14 1.82
N PHE A 15 0.49 0.44 0.71
CA PHE A 15 0.99 0.06 -0.61
C PHE A 15 0.58 1.10 -1.66
N GLY A 16 1.53 1.42 -2.55
CA GLY A 16 1.30 2.31 -3.69
C GLY A 16 0.70 1.58 -4.88
N THR A 17 0.06 2.37 -5.74
CA THR A 17 -0.39 1.94 -7.07
C THR A 17 0.77 1.88 -8.06
N TYR A 18 0.53 1.21 -9.19
CA TYR A 18 1.57 1.01 -10.20
C TYR A 18 2.04 2.35 -10.80
N GLY A 19 3.35 2.60 -10.84
CA GLY A 19 3.94 3.70 -11.59
C GLY A 19 3.80 5.10 -10.99
N THR A 20 3.19 5.26 -9.82
CA THR A 20 2.88 6.57 -9.22
C THR A 20 3.95 7.09 -8.26
N ARG A 21 4.80 6.21 -7.72
CA ARG A 21 5.97 6.56 -6.89
C ARG A 21 7.24 5.93 -7.44
N LEU A 22 7.99 6.71 -8.22
CA LEU A 22 9.27 6.29 -8.80
C LEU A 22 10.45 6.94 -8.06
N HIS A 23 11.53 6.19 -7.86
CA HIS A 23 12.81 6.74 -7.41
C HIS A 23 13.35 7.74 -8.43
N GLY A 24 14.10 8.72 -7.94
CA GLY A 24 14.62 9.81 -8.77
C GLY A 24 13.59 10.89 -9.10
N SER A 25 12.31 10.70 -8.74
CA SER A 25 11.30 11.74 -8.90
C SER A 25 11.51 12.91 -7.92
N ARG A 26 10.79 14.01 -8.16
CA ARG A 26 10.79 15.18 -7.25
C ARG A 26 10.24 14.86 -5.85
N ARG A 27 9.45 13.80 -5.72
CA ARG A 27 8.93 13.39 -4.41
C ARG A 27 10.04 12.71 -3.63
N PRO A 28 10.19 13.00 -2.32
CA PRO A 28 11.18 12.33 -1.50
C PRO A 28 10.97 10.81 -1.48
N THR A 29 12.05 10.06 -1.61
CA THR A 29 12.04 8.60 -1.53
C THR A 29 13.14 8.10 -0.60
N VAL A 30 12.95 6.91 -0.04
CA VAL A 30 13.91 6.20 0.80
C VAL A 30 14.18 4.83 0.22
N ASP A 31 15.37 4.30 0.40
CA ASP A 31 15.70 2.89 0.16
C ASP A 31 16.08 2.21 1.49
N LYS A 32 16.56 0.96 1.42
CA LYS A 32 16.97 0.20 2.62
C LYS A 32 18.16 0.80 3.36
N GLN A 33 18.94 1.69 2.74
CA GLN A 33 20.09 2.37 3.35
C GLN A 33 19.69 3.76 3.88
N HIS A 34 18.51 4.28 3.52
CA HIS A 34 18.03 5.62 3.87
C HIS A 34 16.66 5.61 4.57
N ASN A 35 16.26 4.49 5.18
CA ASN A 35 14.94 4.33 5.84
C ASN A 35 14.96 4.58 7.35
N GLU A 36 16.09 5.00 7.92
CA GLU A 36 16.19 5.39 9.32
C GLU A 36 15.71 6.83 9.55
N LEU A 37 15.20 7.08 10.75
CA LEU A 37 14.71 8.41 11.13
C LEU A 37 15.88 9.40 11.15
N GLY A 38 15.70 10.54 10.48
CA GLY A 38 16.71 11.61 10.40
C GLY A 38 17.71 11.43 9.25
N THR A 39 17.71 10.28 8.57
CA THR A 39 18.52 10.10 7.36
C THR A 39 17.95 10.93 6.21
N PRO A 40 18.80 11.66 5.45
CA PRO A 40 18.34 12.41 4.28
C PRO A 40 17.63 11.51 3.27
N PHE A 41 16.59 12.04 2.63
CA PHE A 41 15.95 11.39 1.50
C PHE A 41 16.93 11.26 0.33
N LEU A 42 16.68 10.26 -0.53
CA LEU A 42 17.43 10.10 -1.76
C LEU A 42 17.32 11.36 -2.63
N PRO A 43 18.41 11.81 -3.27
CA PRO A 43 18.38 12.95 -4.16
C PRO A 43 17.50 12.66 -5.38
N THR A 44 16.95 13.73 -5.96
CA THR A 44 16.23 13.61 -7.23
C THR A 44 17.20 13.18 -8.34
N ASN A 45 16.72 12.35 -9.26
CA ASN A 45 17.47 11.82 -10.38
C ASN A 45 16.52 11.62 -11.58
N ALA A 46 16.33 12.68 -12.35
CA ALA A 46 15.40 12.69 -13.48
C ALA A 46 15.76 11.65 -14.56
N LYS A 47 17.05 11.33 -14.73
CA LYS A 47 17.49 10.30 -15.66
C LYS A 47 17.00 8.92 -15.22
N GLN A 48 17.17 8.58 -13.94
CA GLN A 48 16.65 7.34 -13.37
C GLN A 48 15.12 7.27 -13.46
N GLU A 49 14.42 8.35 -13.11
CA GLU A 49 12.95 8.40 -13.21
C GLU A 49 12.51 8.13 -14.65
N SER A 50 13.13 8.79 -15.63
CA SER A 50 12.81 8.64 -17.05
C SER A 50 13.07 7.21 -17.54
N LEU A 51 14.20 6.60 -17.16
CA LEU A 51 14.51 5.21 -17.52
C LEU A 51 13.48 4.23 -16.96
N VAL A 52 13.12 4.37 -15.68
CA VAL A 52 12.09 3.51 -15.06
C VAL A 52 10.76 3.71 -15.76
N ARG A 53 10.37 4.97 -16.02
CA ARG A 53 9.11 5.31 -16.70
C ARG A 53 9.03 4.76 -18.11
N GLN A 54 10.13 4.76 -18.87
CA GLN A 54 10.21 4.18 -20.22
C GLN A 54 10.14 2.64 -20.21
N SER A 55 10.56 2.00 -19.11
CA SER A 55 10.49 0.54 -18.96
C SER A 55 9.13 0.02 -18.45
N MET A 56 8.21 0.92 -18.09
CA MET A 56 6.89 0.52 -17.60
C MET A 56 6.04 -0.09 -18.72
N VAL A 57 5.32 -1.17 -18.39
CA VAL A 57 4.44 -1.88 -19.33
C VAL A 57 3.10 -1.16 -19.50
N PHE A 58 2.65 -0.47 -18.44
CA PHE A 58 1.37 0.24 -18.39
C PHE A 58 1.58 1.70 -17.97
N PRO A 59 0.64 2.61 -18.25
CA PRO A 59 0.69 3.94 -17.66
C PRO A 59 0.57 3.88 -16.12
N PRO A 60 1.01 4.92 -15.39
CA PRO A 60 0.74 5.05 -13.96
C PRO A 60 -0.76 4.93 -13.68
N HIS A 61 -1.11 4.12 -12.68
CA HIS A 61 -2.50 3.90 -12.31
C HIS A 61 -2.86 4.77 -11.10
N PHE A 62 -3.66 5.80 -11.32
CA PHE A 62 -4.20 6.64 -10.25
C PHE A 62 -5.63 6.23 -9.94
N LEU A 63 -5.94 6.03 -8.66
CA LEU A 63 -7.26 5.63 -8.19
C LEU A 63 -8.25 6.78 -8.38
N GLY A 64 -9.23 6.58 -9.26
CA GLY A 64 -10.39 7.44 -9.41
C GLY A 64 -11.33 7.36 -8.21
N GLN A 65 -12.31 8.28 -8.14
CA GLN A 65 -13.26 8.30 -7.02
C GLN A 65 -14.02 6.97 -6.85
N GLN A 66 -14.45 6.35 -7.95
CA GLN A 66 -15.19 5.08 -7.91
C GLN A 66 -14.34 3.90 -7.44
N GLU A 67 -13.07 3.87 -7.83
CA GLU A 67 -12.11 2.83 -7.40
C GLU A 67 -11.79 2.98 -5.91
N ARG A 68 -11.62 4.22 -5.44
CA ARG A 68 -11.41 4.54 -4.03
C ARG A 68 -12.60 4.09 -3.16
N LEU A 69 -13.81 4.50 -3.53
CA LEU A 69 -15.03 4.05 -2.86
C LEU A 69 -15.15 2.52 -2.84
N PHE A 70 -14.80 1.86 -3.94
CA PHE A 70 -14.81 0.40 -3.99
C PHE A 70 -13.76 -0.22 -3.05
N ILE A 71 -12.54 0.30 -3.03
CA ILE A 71 -11.46 -0.20 -2.15
C ILE A 71 -11.88 -0.08 -0.69
N GLU A 72 -12.38 1.08 -0.25
CA GLU A 72 -12.83 1.28 1.13
C GLU A 72 -13.95 0.30 1.51
N GLN A 73 -14.91 0.06 0.61
CA GLN A 73 -16.01 -0.88 0.82
C GLN A 73 -15.56 -2.34 0.82
N HIS A 74 -14.53 -2.70 0.04
CA HIS A 74 -14.11 -4.09 -0.17
C HIS A 74 -13.00 -4.55 0.79
N LEU A 75 -12.29 -3.61 1.41
CA LEU A 75 -11.22 -3.91 2.38
C LEU A 75 -11.68 -4.76 3.58
N PRO A 76 -12.86 -4.53 4.19
CA PRO A 76 -13.37 -5.39 5.26
C PRO A 76 -13.46 -6.88 4.85
N THR A 77 -14.07 -7.18 3.70
CA THR A 77 -14.17 -8.55 3.16
C THR A 77 -12.80 -9.12 2.79
N THR A 78 -11.89 -8.27 2.31
CA THR A 78 -10.50 -8.67 2.04
C THR A 78 -9.76 -9.08 3.32
N CYS A 79 -9.97 -8.35 4.43
CA CYS A 79 -9.42 -8.69 5.74
C CYS A 79 -10.04 -9.97 6.29
N GLU A 80 -11.35 -10.14 6.17
CA GLU A 80 -12.08 -11.35 6.59
C GLU A 80 -11.54 -12.59 5.87
N ARG A 81 -11.35 -12.52 4.55
CA ARG A 81 -10.72 -13.58 3.75
C ARG A 81 -9.34 -13.98 4.27
N GLY A 82 -8.59 -13.04 4.83
CA GLY A 82 -7.27 -13.27 5.41
C GLY A 82 -7.29 -13.72 6.88
N GLY A 83 -8.45 -13.78 7.53
CA GLY A 83 -8.58 -14.02 8.97
C GLY A 83 -8.09 -12.85 9.84
N TRP A 84 -8.02 -11.65 9.26
CA TRP A 84 -7.57 -10.41 9.93
C TRP A 84 -8.76 -9.56 10.33
N SER A 85 -8.62 -8.84 11.45
CA SER A 85 -9.67 -7.92 11.90
C SER A 85 -9.47 -6.55 11.27
N PHE A 86 -10.36 -6.14 10.38
CA PHE A 86 -10.37 -4.79 9.83
C PHE A 86 -10.60 -3.75 10.93
N ARG A 87 -9.85 -2.64 10.91
CA ARG A 87 -10.07 -1.50 11.82
C ARG A 87 -10.52 -0.27 11.07
N ILE A 88 -9.71 0.19 10.12
CA ILE A 88 -9.99 1.36 9.29
C ILE A 88 -9.12 1.31 8.05
N ALA A 89 -9.56 1.98 6.99
CA ALA A 89 -8.76 2.23 5.81
C ALA A 89 -8.95 3.68 5.36
N ALA A 90 -7.98 4.16 4.60
CA ALA A 90 -8.06 5.42 3.89
C ALA A 90 -7.27 5.27 2.61
N ASP A 91 -7.76 5.82 1.52
CA ASP A 91 -7.03 5.83 0.26
C ASP A 91 -6.74 7.24 -0.24
N SER A 92 -5.75 7.29 -1.12
CA SER A 92 -5.39 8.46 -1.90
C SER A 92 -5.35 8.05 -3.37
N SER A 93 -5.09 8.99 -4.27
CA SER A 93 -5.02 8.68 -5.69
C SER A 93 -3.85 7.76 -6.06
N ASP A 94 -2.80 7.66 -5.23
CA ASP A 94 -1.59 6.89 -5.53
C ASP A 94 -1.23 5.79 -4.52
N HIS A 95 -2.01 5.63 -3.43
CA HIS A 95 -1.74 4.62 -2.41
C HIS A 95 -2.96 4.34 -1.52
N VAL A 96 -2.92 3.22 -0.82
CA VAL A 96 -3.93 2.79 0.14
C VAL A 96 -3.28 2.57 1.50
N HIS A 97 -3.96 3.01 2.55
CA HIS A 97 -3.68 2.72 3.95
C HIS A 97 -4.71 1.75 4.51
N LEU A 98 -4.24 0.78 5.30
CA LEU A 98 -5.06 -0.16 6.03
C LEU A 98 -4.51 -0.31 7.45
N LEU A 99 -5.38 -0.17 8.45
CA LEU A 99 -5.13 -0.61 9.82
C LEU A 99 -5.92 -1.90 10.06
N CYS A 100 -5.22 -2.96 10.45
CA CYS A 100 -5.85 -4.25 10.76
C CYS A 100 -5.08 -5.01 11.83
N ASP A 101 -5.76 -5.95 12.49
CA ASP A 101 -5.16 -6.82 13.48
C ASP A 101 -4.94 -8.22 12.95
N ILE A 102 -3.71 -8.70 13.14
CA ILE A 102 -3.19 -9.91 12.54
C ILE A 102 -2.69 -10.82 13.65
N VAL A 103 -2.86 -12.14 13.47
CA VAL A 103 -2.32 -13.13 14.39
C VAL A 103 -0.78 -13.07 14.43
N PRO A 104 -0.11 -13.22 15.60
CA PRO A 104 1.34 -13.03 15.73
C PRO A 104 2.19 -13.91 14.82
N ALA A 105 1.67 -15.06 14.38
CA ALA A 105 2.35 -15.96 13.46
C ALA A 105 2.48 -15.41 12.02
N VAL A 106 1.82 -14.28 11.69
CA VAL A 106 1.81 -13.68 10.35
C VAL A 106 2.39 -12.27 10.40
N HIS A 107 3.45 -12.06 9.62
CA HIS A 107 4.06 -10.73 9.46
C HIS A 107 3.25 -9.82 8.53
N GLY A 108 3.22 -8.51 8.83
CA GLY A 108 2.47 -7.51 8.04
C GLY A 108 2.86 -7.44 6.56
N GLU A 109 4.09 -7.79 6.21
CA GLU A 109 4.52 -7.87 4.80
C GLU A 109 3.71 -8.91 4.00
N LYS A 110 3.42 -10.08 4.59
CA LYS A 110 2.61 -11.11 3.95
C LYS A 110 1.18 -10.60 3.73
N VAL A 111 0.64 -9.91 4.73
CA VAL A 111 -0.69 -9.29 4.66
C VAL A 111 -0.75 -8.23 3.56
N ARG A 112 0.20 -7.29 3.53
CA ARG A 112 0.33 -6.27 2.47
C ARG A 112 0.28 -6.88 1.07
N ARG A 113 1.05 -7.95 0.84
CA ARG A 113 1.12 -8.63 -0.47
C ARG A 113 -0.23 -9.25 -0.85
N LEU A 114 -0.89 -9.91 0.09
CA LEU A 114 -2.17 -10.57 -0.15
C LEU A 114 -3.30 -9.57 -0.35
N VAL A 115 -3.40 -8.55 0.50
CA VAL A 115 -4.38 -7.46 0.37
C VAL A 115 -4.23 -6.78 -1.00
N LYS A 116 -3.01 -6.37 -1.36
CA LYS A 116 -2.76 -5.74 -2.67
C LYS A 116 -3.16 -6.64 -3.84
N ARG A 117 -2.87 -7.94 -3.77
CA ARG A 117 -3.23 -8.91 -4.80
C ARG A 117 -4.75 -9.07 -4.92
N TRP A 118 -5.43 -9.34 -3.81
CA TRP A 118 -6.87 -9.62 -3.80
C TRP A 118 -7.70 -8.39 -4.17
N LEU A 119 -7.33 -7.20 -3.67
CA LEU A 119 -7.98 -5.96 -4.11
C LEU A 119 -7.76 -5.68 -5.59
N GLY A 120 -6.54 -5.85 -6.09
CA GLY A 120 -6.24 -5.66 -7.51
C GLY A 120 -7.05 -6.61 -8.40
N GLN A 121 -7.22 -7.86 -7.96
CA GLN A 121 -8.10 -8.84 -8.62
C GLN A 121 -9.56 -8.36 -8.61
N ALA A 122 -10.10 -8.00 -7.44
CA ALA A 122 -11.48 -7.56 -7.30
C ALA A 122 -11.79 -6.28 -8.10
N LEU A 123 -10.83 -5.36 -8.23
CA LEU A 123 -10.94 -4.18 -9.09
C LEU A 123 -10.98 -4.52 -10.58
N SER A 124 -10.29 -5.60 -10.99
CA SER A 124 -10.19 -6.01 -12.41
C SER A 124 -11.38 -6.85 -12.88
N GLU A 125 -12.09 -7.51 -11.95
CA GLU A 125 -13.25 -8.37 -12.22
C GLU A 125 -14.58 -7.61 -12.19
N LYS A 126 -14.55 -6.30 -11.94
CA LYS A 126 -15.70 -5.41 -11.83
C LYS A 126 -16.10 -4.84 -13.19
#